data_AF-A0A957A8L4-F1
#
_entry.id   AF-A0A957A8L4-F1
#
_cell.length_a   1.000
_cell.length_b   1.000
_cell.length_c   1.000
_cell.angle_alpha   90.00
_cell.angle_beta   90.00
_cell.angle_gamma   90.00
#
_symmetry.space_group_name_H-M   'P 1'
#
loop_
_entity.id
_entity.type
_entity.pdbx_description
1 polymer ?
#
loop_
_entity_poly.entity_id
_entity_poly.type
_entity_poly.pdbx_seq_one_letter_code
_entity_poly.pdbx_strand_id
1 'polypeptide(L)' 'TYRAEGAVRDGFPTIAASGPNSCTLHYTTNRRQLRDGDLMLLDTGAEWDYYAADVTRTFPANGRFTGAQRAVYDVVLEA' A
#
# COMPACT_ATOMS: atom_id res chain seq x y z
N THR A 1 -6.61 13.33 3.54
CA THR A 1 -5.52 12.60 4.23
C THR A 1 -5.87 12.51 5.69
N TYR A 2 -5.34 11.57 6.46
CA TYR A 2 -5.61 11.54 7.91
C TYR A 2 -5.23 12.85 8.62
N ARG A 3 -4.29 13.64 8.08
CA ARG A 3 -3.99 15.01 8.54
C ARG A 3 -5.16 15.98 8.42
N ALA A 4 -5.94 15.87 7.35
CA ALA A 4 -7.15 16.68 7.18
C ALA A 4 -8.26 16.27 8.17
N GLU A 5 -8.20 15.04 8.69
CA GLU A 5 -9.13 14.48 9.68
C GLU A 5 -8.62 14.60 11.12
N GLY A 6 -7.54 15.36 11.36
CA GLY A 6 -7.02 15.68 12.71
C GLY A 6 -5.82 14.86 13.19
N ALA A 7 -5.41 13.80 12.48
CA ALA A 7 -4.19 13.06 12.83
C ALA A 7 -2.95 13.84 12.41
N VAL A 8 -2.26 14.47 13.37
CA VAL A 8 -1.18 15.42 13.10
C VAL A 8 0.12 14.78 12.56
N ARG A 9 0.27 13.46 12.68
CA ARG A 9 1.47 12.70 12.27
C ARG A 9 1.11 11.42 11.53
N ASP A 10 2.07 10.94 10.76
CA ASP A 10 2.04 9.61 10.17
C ASP A 10 2.55 8.62 11.23
N GLY A 11 1.96 7.44 11.36
CA GLY A 11 2.44 6.42 12.30
C GLY A 11 3.80 5.86 11.93
N PHE A 12 4.12 5.85 10.63
CA PHE A 12 5.40 5.43 10.05
C PHE A 12 5.55 5.99 8.63
N PRO A 13 6.76 5.96 8.04
CA PRO A 13 6.95 6.35 6.64
C PRO A 13 6.12 5.46 5.70
N THR A 14 5.19 6.06 4.96
CA THR A 14 4.31 5.33 4.03
C THR A 14 5.11 4.55 2.98
N ILE A 15 4.71 3.31 2.72
CA ILE A 15 5.20 2.48 1.62
C ILE A 15 4.19 2.58 0.48
N ALA A 16 4.63 3.16 -0.64
CA ALA A 16 3.84 3.32 -1.85
C ALA A 16 4.53 2.57 -3.00
N ALA A 17 4.40 1.24 -2.99
CA ALA A 17 5.21 0.34 -3.79
C ALA A 17 4.44 -0.23 -4.99
N SER A 18 4.86 0.13 -6.20
CA SER A 18 4.27 -0.36 -7.45
C SER A 18 5.12 -1.42 -8.14
N GLY A 19 4.44 -2.42 -8.73
CA GLY A 19 5.09 -3.47 -9.52
C GLY A 19 6.20 -4.19 -8.74
N PRO A 20 7.42 -4.37 -9.28
CA PRO A 20 8.49 -5.09 -8.59
C PRO A 20 8.89 -4.52 -7.22
N ASN A 21 8.62 -3.23 -6.97
CA ASN A 21 8.95 -2.61 -5.69
C ASN A 21 8.10 -3.15 -4.54
N SER A 22 6.92 -3.74 -4.81
CA SER A 22 6.07 -4.33 -3.76
C SER A 22 6.71 -5.56 -3.10
N CYS A 23 7.78 -6.11 -3.70
CA CYS A 23 8.55 -7.19 -3.12
C CYS A 23 9.67 -6.71 -2.17
N THR A 24 9.87 -5.40 -2.02
CA THR A 24 10.77 -4.83 -1.01
C THR A 24 9.95 -4.39 0.19
N LEU A 25 10.03 -5.13 1.30
CA LEU A 25 9.13 -4.96 2.46
C LEU A 25 9.05 -3.52 2.96
N HIS A 26 10.18 -2.87 3.20
CA HIS A 26 10.23 -1.48 3.66
C HIS A 26 10.62 -0.52 2.53
N TYR A 27 9.92 -0.59 1.39
CA TYR A 27 10.14 0.33 0.27
C TYR A 27 9.61 1.74 0.58
N THR A 28 10.51 2.69 0.85
CA THR A 28 10.15 4.08 1.16
C THR A 28 10.58 5.08 0.08
N THR A 29 11.18 4.61 -1.02
CA THR A 29 11.64 5.50 -2.09
C THR A 29 10.47 6.22 -2.75
N ASN A 30 9.38 5.51 -3.05
CA ASN A 30 8.11 6.06 -3.53
C ASN A 30 8.21 6.97 -4.78
N ARG A 31 9.15 6.68 -5.70
CA ARG A 31 9.36 7.50 -6.92
C ARG A 31 9.12 6.77 -8.25
N ARG A 32 8.81 5.47 -8.22
CA ARG A 32 8.54 4.73 -9.46
C ARG A 32 7.19 5.16 -10.02
N GLN A 33 7.17 5.58 -11.29
CA GLN A 33 5.94 5.85 -12.01
C GLN A 33 5.08 4.58 -12.08
N LEU A 34 3.83 4.68 -11.63
CA LEU A 34 2.84 3.61 -11.74
C LEU A 34 2.54 3.32 -13.22
N ARG A 35 2.55 2.06 -13.61
CA ARG A 35 2.25 1.61 -14.98
C ARG A 35 0.90 0.92 -15.04
N ASP A 36 0.28 0.96 -16.20
CA ASP A 36 -0.87 0.11 -16.48
C ASP A 36 -0.50 -1.37 -16.27
N GLY A 37 -1.40 -2.13 -15.66
CA GLY A 37 -1.17 -3.53 -15.29
C GLY A 37 -0.32 -3.76 -14.04
N ASP A 38 0.28 -2.74 -13.41
CA ASP A 38 0.96 -2.92 -12.11
C ASP A 38 -0.06 -3.23 -10.99
N LEU A 39 0.41 -3.95 -9.96
CA LEU A 39 -0.17 -3.86 -8.63
C LEU A 39 0.43 -2.68 -7.87
N MET A 40 -0.38 -2.07 -7.01
CA MET A 40 0.01 -1.08 -6.02
C MET A 40 -0.16 -1.71 -4.63
N LEU A 41 0.92 -1.79 -3.87
CA LEU A 41 0.88 -2.08 -2.43
C LEU A 41 1.04 -0.75 -1.69
N LEU A 42 0.05 -0.41 -0.88
CA LEU A 42 0.04 0.76 -0.02
C LEU A 42 0.05 0.29 1.43
N ASP A 43 1.12 0.63 2.14
CA ASP A 43 1.22 0.47 3.59
C ASP A 43 1.29 1.84 4.24
N THR A 44 0.29 2.18 5.04
CA THR A 44 0.17 3.53 5.60
C THR A 44 -0.65 3.53 6.87
N GLY A 45 -0.35 4.50 7.73
CA GLY A 45 -0.89 4.57 9.08
C GLY A 45 -0.92 6.01 9.59
N ALA A 46 -2.02 6.38 10.25
CA ALA A 46 -2.14 7.64 10.96
C ALA A 46 -1.60 7.48 12.39
N GLU A 47 -0.99 8.51 12.96
CA GLU A 47 -0.76 8.59 14.40
C GLU A 47 -1.80 9.53 15.05
N TRP A 48 -2.53 9.02 16.05
CA TRP A 48 -3.51 9.76 16.84
C TRP A 48 -3.23 9.60 18.33
N ASP A 49 -2.97 10.70 19.05
CA ASP A 49 -2.68 10.70 20.49
C ASP A 49 -1.69 9.60 20.94
N TYR A 50 -0.60 9.44 20.18
CA TYR A 50 0.45 8.41 20.37
C TYR A 50 0.06 6.96 20.05
N TYR A 51 -1.14 6.74 19.50
CA TYR A 51 -1.56 5.45 18.93
C TYR A 51 -1.36 5.45 17.42
N ALA A 52 -0.70 4.42 16.89
CA ALA A 52 -0.49 4.25 15.46
C ALA A 52 -1.54 3.28 14.87
N ALA A 53 -2.27 3.73 13.85
CA ALA A 53 -2.95 2.84 12.94
C ALA A 53 -1.93 2.22 11.97
N ASP A 54 -2.18 1.00 11.53
CA ASP A 54 -1.31 0.26 10.62
C ASP A 54 -2.16 -0.57 9.66
N VAL A 55 -2.15 -0.21 8.37
CA VAL A 55 -3.05 -0.77 7.37
C VAL A 55 -2.32 -0.92 6.04
N THR A 56 -2.29 -2.16 5.55
CA THR A 56 -1.81 -2.48 4.20
C THR A 56 -2.98 -2.82 3.26
N ARG A 57 -2.90 -2.36 2.01
CA ARG A 57 -3.79 -2.79 0.90
C ARG A 57 -3.00 -2.99 -0.38
N THR A 58 -3.36 -4.02 -1.14
CA THR A 58 -2.81 -4.29 -2.48
C THR A 58 -3.92 -4.31 -3.52
N PHE A 59 -3.79 -3.53 -4.59
CA PHE A 59 -4.83 -3.39 -5.62
C PHE A 59 -4.24 -3.10 -7.01
N PRO A 60 -4.94 -3.45 -8.11
CA PRO A 60 -4.48 -3.18 -9.47
C PRO A 60 -4.56 -1.69 -9.80
N ALA A 61 -3.49 -1.15 -10.37
CA ALA A 61 -3.39 0.26 -10.75
C ALA A 61 -4.49 0.71 -11.72
N ASN A 62 -4.96 -0.20 -12.58
CA ASN A 62 -5.99 0.04 -13.59
C ASN A 62 -7.38 -0.48 -13.18
N GLY A 63 -7.55 -0.85 -11.90
CA GLY A 63 -8.83 -1.31 -11.36
C GLY A 63 -9.24 -2.74 -11.73
N ARG A 64 -8.41 -3.50 -12.46
CA ARG A 64 -8.70 -4.90 -12.82
C ARG A 64 -7.50 -5.81 -12.57
N PHE A 65 -7.69 -6.82 -11.72
CA PHE A 65 -6.69 -7.86 -11.53
C PHE A 65 -6.52 -8.69 -12.81
N THR A 66 -5.27 -9.02 -13.14
CA THR A 66 -5.01 -10.14 -14.05
C THR A 66 -5.25 -11.47 -13.34
N GLY A 67 -5.36 -12.57 -14.10
CA GLY A 67 -5.52 -13.90 -13.51
C GLY A 67 -4.41 -14.26 -12.51
N ALA A 68 -3.15 -13.95 -12.86
CA ALA A 68 -2.00 -14.21 -11.99
C ALA A 68 -2.03 -13.33 -10.72
N GLN A 69 -2.37 -12.05 -10.85
CA GLN A 69 -2.47 -11.16 -9.69
C GLN A 69 -3.60 -11.57 -8.75
N ARG A 70 -4.75 -11.96 -9.31
CA ARG A 70 -5.90 -12.45 -8.53
C ARG A 70 -5.54 -13.72 -7.76
N ALA A 71 -4.86 -14.67 -8.41
CA ALA A 71 -4.47 -15.92 -7.77
C ALA A 71 -3.59 -15.68 -6.53
N VAL A 72 -2.61 -14.77 -6.62
CA VAL A 72 -1.77 -14.42 -5.46
C VAL A 72 -2.57 -13.66 -4.41
N TYR A 73 -3.43 -12.72 -4.82
CA TYR A 73 -4.26 -11.93 -3.91
C TYR A 73 -5.19 -12.82 -3.07
N ASP A 74 -5.85 -13.80 -3.69
CA ASP A 74 -6.78 -14.70 -2.99
C ASP A 74 -6.08 -15.55 -1.93
N VAL A 75 -4.85 -16.01 -2.20
CA VAL A 75 -4.04 -16.74 -1.20
C VAL A 75 -3.75 -15.88 0.03
N VAL A 76 -3.43 -14.60 -0.18
CA VAL A 76 -3.16 -13.67 0.94
C VAL A 76 -4.44 -13.25 1.66
N LEU A 77 -5.56 -13.14 0.95
CA LEU A 77 -6.84 -12.79 1.54
C LEU A 77 -7.42 -13.91 2.43
N GLU A 78 -7.14 -15.17 2.10
CA GLU A 78 -7.59 -16.34 2.86
C GLU A 78 -6.80 -16.56 4.17
N ALA A 79 -5.55 -16.08 4.22
CA ALA A 79 -4.63 -16.26 5.35
C ALA A 79 -5.02 -15.44 6.59
#